data_AF-A0A535JCM4-F1
#
_entry.id   AF-A0A535JCM4-F1
#
_cell.length_a   1.000
_cell.length_b   1.000
_cell.length_c   1.000
_cell.angle_alpha   90.00
_cell.angle_beta   90.00
_cell.angle_gamma   90.00
#
_symmetry.space_group_name_H-M   'P 1'
#
loop_
_entity.id
_entity.type
_entity.pdbx_description
1 polymer ?
#
loop_
_entity_poly.entity_id
_entity_poly.type
_entity_poly.pdbx_seq_one_letter_code
_entity_poly.pdbx_strand_id
1 'polypeptide(L)'
;MIAQVAERWRPRAFAAWALDAPLFPALACVAFAMVFSTLGAYRIAQTVRVEDLVFGPTRSAIVDTLLVAIGVERTAVLVYVLQRSFDALVVAAALTPIFLWLLGSSAIHAAARFRGARGRPYLPLLVLFAYATLVYQVPTSLAGIAFAGGPLGGLIDVVSLAVLIWFALVVHRGIERHYGVAGDAALGILLLGGLAFYLLPLILIGAALVGIVLAAAILEYF
;
A
#
# COMPACT_ATOMS: atom_id res chain seq x y z
N MET A 1 -26.58 -18.62 8.12
CA MET A 1 -26.07 -17.23 8.19
C MET A 1 -24.55 -17.14 7.99
N ILE A 2 -23.72 -17.91 8.70
CA ILE A 2 -22.24 -17.87 8.56
C ILE A 2 -21.76 -18.26 7.14
N ALA A 3 -22.35 -19.28 6.52
CA ALA A 3 -21.98 -19.71 5.16
C ALA A 3 -22.24 -18.63 4.08
N GLN A 4 -23.35 -17.88 4.19
CA GLN A 4 -23.67 -16.78 3.27
C GLN A 4 -22.75 -15.57 3.45
N VAL A 5 -22.26 -15.33 4.67
CA VAL A 5 -21.23 -14.32 4.91
C VAL A 5 -19.93 -14.77 4.24
N ALA A 6 -19.45 -15.98 4.50
CA ALA A 6 -18.20 -16.48 3.91
C ALA A 6 -18.21 -16.47 2.36
N GLU A 7 -19.35 -16.74 1.72
CA GLU A 7 -19.48 -16.63 0.26
C GLU A 7 -19.31 -15.21 -0.26
N ARG A 8 -19.79 -14.20 0.47
CA ARG A 8 -19.64 -12.78 0.11
C ARG A 8 -18.19 -12.29 0.17
N TRP A 9 -17.34 -12.94 0.97
CA TRP A 9 -15.91 -12.64 1.05
C TRP A 9 -15.09 -13.28 -0.09
N ARG A 10 -15.71 -14.11 -0.94
CA ARG A 10 -15.03 -14.62 -2.14
C ARG A 10 -14.77 -13.46 -3.12
N PRO A 11 -13.56 -13.31 -3.66
CA PRO A 11 -13.20 -12.17 -4.51
C PRO A 11 -14.17 -11.89 -5.66
N ARG A 12 -14.67 -12.94 -6.32
CA ARG A 12 -15.66 -12.82 -7.40
C ARG A 12 -17.00 -12.27 -6.92
N ALA A 13 -17.53 -12.80 -5.83
CA ALA A 13 -18.83 -12.41 -5.28
C ALA A 13 -18.76 -10.98 -4.72
N PHE A 14 -17.66 -10.67 -4.03
CA PHE A 14 -17.39 -9.33 -3.51
C PHE A 14 -17.32 -8.29 -4.64
N ALA A 15 -16.51 -8.56 -5.68
CA ALA A 15 -16.38 -7.64 -6.81
C ALA A 15 -17.71 -7.41 -7.54
N ALA A 16 -18.49 -8.48 -7.73
CA ALA A 16 -19.81 -8.38 -8.35
C ALA A 16 -20.76 -7.49 -7.54
N TRP A 17 -20.82 -7.70 -6.22
CA TRP A 17 -21.66 -6.88 -5.34
C TRP A 17 -21.18 -5.43 -5.27
N ALA A 18 -19.88 -5.20 -5.11
CA ALA A 18 -19.34 -3.86 -4.87
C ALA A 18 -19.40 -2.95 -6.10
N LEU A 19 -19.36 -3.50 -7.32
CA LEU A 19 -19.54 -2.71 -8.55
C LEU A 19 -20.95 -2.11 -8.66
N ASP A 20 -21.95 -2.78 -8.10
CA ASP A 20 -23.36 -2.37 -8.14
C ASP A 20 -23.80 -1.66 -6.84
N ALA A 21 -22.87 -1.45 -5.90
CA ALA A 21 -23.15 -0.86 -4.60
C ALA A 21 -23.30 0.67 -4.67
N PRO A 22 -24.07 1.28 -3.75
CA PRO A 22 -24.22 2.74 -3.71
C PRO A 22 -22.93 3.46 -3.30
N LEU A 23 -22.74 4.67 -3.83
CA LEU A 23 -21.57 5.52 -3.54
C LEU A 23 -21.50 5.99 -2.08
N PHE A 24 -22.63 6.34 -1.47
CA PHE A 24 -22.63 6.93 -0.13
C PHE A 24 -21.98 6.02 0.94
N PRO A 25 -22.34 4.72 1.05
CA PRO A 25 -21.68 3.86 2.01
C PRO A 25 -20.23 3.53 1.61
N ALA A 26 -19.89 3.56 0.31
CA ALA A 26 -18.49 3.49 -0.13
C ALA A 26 -17.64 4.64 0.43
N LEU A 27 -18.14 5.88 0.41
CA LEU A 27 -17.45 7.02 1.04
C LEU A 27 -17.26 6.81 2.55
N ALA A 28 -18.27 6.27 3.23
CA ALA A 28 -18.15 5.91 4.64
C ALA A 28 -17.07 4.84 4.87
N CYS A 29 -16.98 3.82 4.00
CA CYS A 29 -15.93 2.80 4.06
C CYS A 29 -14.53 3.41 3.97
N VAL A 30 -14.32 4.42 3.12
CA VAL A 30 -13.03 5.13 3.04
C VAL A 30 -12.75 5.89 4.34
N ALA A 31 -13.74 6.61 4.88
CA ALA A 31 -13.58 7.32 6.15
C ALA A 31 -13.21 6.36 7.29
N PHE A 32 -13.87 5.20 7.38
CA PHE A 32 -13.53 4.17 8.36
C PHE A 32 -12.12 3.62 8.12
N ALA A 33 -11.75 3.31 6.88
CA ALA A 33 -10.39 2.86 6.55
C ALA A 33 -9.34 3.88 7.00
N MET A 34 -9.60 5.17 6.78
CA MET A 34 -8.72 6.27 7.22
C MET A 34 -8.54 6.31 8.74
N VAL A 35 -9.62 6.11 9.52
CA VAL A 35 -9.54 6.05 10.98
C VAL A 35 -8.62 4.91 11.41
N PHE A 36 -8.81 3.70 10.88
CA PHE A 36 -7.96 2.56 11.21
C PHE A 36 -6.51 2.75 10.74
N SER A 37 -6.30 3.32 9.55
CA SER A 37 -4.94 3.63 9.05
C SER A 37 -4.23 4.63 9.95
N THR A 38 -4.94 5.68 10.37
CA THR A 38 -4.40 6.71 11.27
C THR A 38 -4.09 6.14 12.65
N LEU A 39 -4.98 5.32 13.22
CA LEU A 39 -4.73 4.65 14.50
C LEU A 39 -3.52 3.71 14.43
N GLY A 40 -3.40 2.95 13.33
CA GLY A 40 -2.25 2.08 13.09
C GLY A 40 -0.94 2.87 12.94
N ALA A 41 -0.95 3.94 12.15
CA ALA A 41 0.20 4.82 11.95
C ALA A 41 0.63 5.50 13.26
N TYR A 42 -0.33 5.98 14.06
CA TYR A 42 -0.08 6.55 15.37
C TYR A 42 0.55 5.54 16.33
N ARG A 43 0.04 4.30 16.36
CA ARG A 43 0.62 3.23 17.18
C ARG A 43 2.07 2.95 16.78
N ILE A 44 2.36 2.86 15.49
CA ILE A 44 3.72 2.65 14.97
C ILE A 44 4.63 3.81 15.39
N ALA A 45 4.16 5.06 15.27
CA ALA A 45 4.92 6.23 15.67
C ALA A 45 5.27 6.23 17.17
N GLN A 46 4.42 5.64 18.02
CA GLN A 46 4.68 5.53 19.45
C GLN A 46 5.57 4.35 19.85
N THR A 47 5.53 3.24 19.11
CA THR A 47 6.23 2.01 19.48
C THR A 47 7.58 1.84 18.80
N VAL A 48 7.76 2.42 17.63
CA VAL A 48 9.00 2.32 16.86
C VAL A 48 9.83 3.57 17.10
N ARG A 49 10.87 3.45 17.93
CA ARG A 49 11.90 4.48 18.03
C ARG A 49 12.90 4.28 16.90
N VAL A 50 13.02 5.28 16.02
CA VAL A 50 13.99 5.25 14.90
C VAL A 50 15.41 5.03 15.41
N GLU A 51 15.72 5.55 16.59
CA GLU A 51 16.99 5.35 17.30
C GLU A 51 17.31 3.86 17.51
N ASP A 52 16.32 3.04 17.88
CA ASP A 52 16.49 1.61 18.12
C ASP A 52 16.67 0.80 16.82
N LEU A 53 16.12 1.29 15.71
CA LEU A 53 16.27 0.70 14.37
C LEU A 53 17.62 1.00 13.72
N VAL A 54 18.34 1.99 14.24
CA VAL A 54 19.57 2.48 13.63
C VAL A 54 20.79 2.29 14.51
N PHE A 55 20.69 2.61 15.79
CA PHE A 55 21.80 2.57 16.74
C PHE A 55 21.60 1.52 17.84
N GLY A 56 20.39 0.95 17.94
CA GLY A 56 20.02 -0.04 18.95
C GLY A 56 20.35 -1.48 18.59
N PRO A 57 20.09 -2.43 19.51
CA PRO A 57 20.31 -3.86 19.30
C PRO A 57 19.40 -4.48 18.23
N THR A 58 18.34 -3.78 17.83
CA THR A 58 17.40 -4.16 16.76
C THR A 58 17.73 -3.47 15.42
N ARG A 59 19.00 -3.10 15.22
CA ARG A 59 19.46 -2.39 14.02
C ARG A 59 19.04 -3.12 12.75
N SER A 60 18.47 -2.38 11.80
CA SER A 60 18.06 -2.89 10.50
C SER A 60 19.27 -3.35 9.69
N ALA A 61 19.19 -4.52 9.04
CA ALA A 61 20.23 -5.04 8.14
C ALA A 61 20.59 -4.09 6.99
N ILE A 62 19.69 -3.16 6.64
CA ILE A 62 19.95 -2.11 5.65
C ILE A 62 20.99 -1.12 6.18
N VAL A 63 20.91 -0.76 7.47
CA VAL A 63 21.88 0.13 8.12
C VAL A 63 23.25 -0.54 8.19
N ASP A 64 23.31 -1.85 8.50
CA ASP A 64 24.56 -2.63 8.44
C ASP A 64 25.21 -2.56 7.06
N THR A 65 24.40 -2.73 6.02
CA THR A 65 24.87 -2.68 4.63
C THR A 65 25.38 -1.29 4.26
N LEU A 66 24.70 -0.23 4.70
CA LEU A 66 25.12 1.16 4.48
C LEU A 66 26.43 1.46 5.22
N LEU A 67 26.56 1.03 6.48
CA LEU A 67 27.79 1.22 7.26
C LEU A 67 29.00 0.60 6.55
N VAL A 68 28.82 -0.60 5.98
CA VAL A 68 29.87 -1.27 5.20
C VAL A 68 30.16 -0.55 3.88
N ALA A 69 29.14 -0.07 3.17
CA ALA A 69 29.29 0.48 1.83
C ALA A 69 29.82 1.92 1.79
N ILE A 70 29.39 2.78 2.72
CA ILE A 70 29.66 4.23 2.67
C ILE A 70 30.29 4.80 3.95
N GLY A 71 30.52 3.97 4.98
CA GLY A 71 31.14 4.37 6.23
C GLY A 71 30.18 5.00 7.25
N VAL A 72 30.67 5.15 8.48
CA VAL A 72 29.88 5.55 9.65
C VAL A 72 29.33 6.98 9.53
N GLU A 73 30.17 7.94 9.17
CA GLU A 73 29.81 9.37 9.09
C GLU A 73 28.69 9.61 8.07
N ARG A 74 28.82 9.05 6.85
CA ARG A 74 27.81 9.20 5.79
C ARG A 74 26.52 8.46 6.11
N THR A 75 26.63 7.30 6.75
CA THR A 75 25.47 6.54 7.20
C THR A 75 24.70 7.31 8.28
N ALA A 76 25.39 7.98 9.21
CA ALA A 76 24.75 8.80 10.23
C ALA A 76 23.94 9.97 9.64
N VAL A 77 24.43 10.61 8.57
CA VAL A 77 23.66 11.66 7.88
C VAL A 77 22.42 11.10 7.18
N LEU A 78 22.54 9.96 6.49
CA LEU A 78 21.40 9.31 5.84
C LEU A 78 20.33 8.85 6.84
N VAL A 79 20.77 8.29 7.95
CA VAL A 79 19.95 7.95 9.10
C VAL A 79 19.22 9.18 9.63
N TYR A 80 19.93 10.29 9.79
CA TYR A 80 19.35 11.52 10.31
C TYR A 80 18.25 12.04 9.37
N VAL A 81 18.49 12.00 8.06
CA VAL A 81 17.48 12.34 7.04
C VAL A 81 16.29 11.39 7.10
N LEU A 82 16.52 10.09 7.28
CA LEU A 82 15.46 9.09 7.43
C LEU A 82 14.62 9.34 8.69
N GLN A 83 15.26 9.65 9.82
CA GLN A 83 14.59 10.03 11.07
C GLN A 83 13.77 11.30 10.88
N ARG A 84 14.31 12.31 10.19
CA ARG A 84 13.60 13.55 9.85
C ARG A 84 12.41 13.30 8.91
N SER A 85 12.49 12.27 8.07
CA SER A 85 11.44 11.88 7.11
C SER A 85 10.41 10.94 7.72
N PHE A 86 10.60 10.49 8.96
CA PHE A 86 9.71 9.53 9.62
C PHE A 86 8.30 10.08 9.78
N ASP A 87 8.15 11.37 10.09
CA ASP A 87 6.84 12.03 10.13
C ASP A 87 6.12 11.96 8.78
N ALA A 88 6.84 12.17 7.68
CA ALA A 88 6.28 12.05 6.34
C ALA A 88 5.86 10.60 6.03
N LEU A 89 6.61 9.61 6.51
CA LEU A 89 6.27 8.20 6.38
C LEU A 89 5.03 7.82 7.21
N VAL A 90 4.90 8.34 8.43
CA VAL A 90 3.71 8.17 9.27
C VAL A 90 2.49 8.81 8.61
N VAL A 91 2.64 10.01 8.03
CA VAL A 91 1.56 10.67 7.28
C VAL A 91 1.20 9.86 6.04
N ALA A 92 2.18 9.37 5.27
CA ALA A 92 1.92 8.51 4.11
C ALA A 92 1.20 7.21 4.50
N ALA A 93 1.56 6.61 5.64
CA ALA A 93 0.86 5.46 6.19
C ALA A 93 -0.59 5.80 6.56
N ALA A 94 -0.85 6.96 7.18
CA ALA A 94 -2.21 7.41 7.49
C ALA A 94 -3.05 7.66 6.22
N LEU A 95 -2.43 8.15 5.13
CA LEU A 95 -3.09 8.43 3.85
C LEU A 95 -3.20 7.20 2.91
N THR A 96 -2.67 6.04 3.30
CA THR A 96 -2.67 4.82 2.48
C THR A 96 -4.04 4.45 1.90
N PRO A 97 -5.16 4.57 2.63
CA PRO A 97 -6.49 4.29 2.07
C PRO A 97 -6.85 5.19 0.89
N ILE A 98 -6.41 6.45 0.88
CA ILE A 98 -6.64 7.37 -0.23
C ILE A 98 -5.83 6.94 -1.45
N PHE A 99 -4.58 6.51 -1.26
CA PHE A 99 -3.76 5.98 -2.35
C PHE A 99 -4.33 4.68 -2.92
N LEU A 100 -4.81 3.77 -2.08
CA LEU A 100 -5.46 2.55 -2.58
C LEU A 100 -6.76 2.88 -3.31
N TRP A 101 -7.58 3.76 -2.74
CA TRP A 101 -8.88 4.09 -3.29
C TRP A 101 -8.79 4.90 -4.59
N LEU A 102 -8.23 6.12 -4.55
CA LEU A 102 -8.22 7.05 -5.68
C LEU A 102 -7.15 6.70 -6.70
N LEU A 103 -5.90 6.50 -6.26
CA LEU A 103 -4.82 6.16 -7.17
C LEU A 103 -5.03 4.75 -7.74
N GLY A 104 -5.52 3.80 -6.94
CA GLY A 104 -5.75 2.44 -7.43
C GLY A 104 -6.86 2.36 -8.47
N SER A 105 -8.02 2.97 -8.19
CA SER A 105 -9.12 2.98 -9.16
C SER A 105 -8.74 3.76 -10.43
N SER A 106 -8.08 4.92 -10.31
CA SER A 106 -7.64 5.68 -11.49
C SER A 106 -6.57 4.96 -12.30
N ALA A 107 -5.59 4.30 -11.67
CA ALA A 107 -4.56 3.50 -12.32
C ALA A 107 -5.17 2.36 -13.14
N ILE A 108 -6.10 1.59 -12.55
CA ILE A 108 -6.79 0.51 -13.26
C ILE A 108 -7.65 1.06 -14.40
N HIS A 109 -8.35 2.17 -14.19
CA HIS A 109 -9.15 2.79 -15.24
C HIS A 109 -8.31 3.30 -16.41
N ALA A 110 -7.16 3.91 -16.12
CA ALA A 110 -6.20 4.35 -17.13
C ALA A 110 -5.60 3.15 -17.88
N ALA A 111 -5.14 2.12 -17.15
CA ALA A 111 -4.59 0.91 -17.74
C ALA A 111 -5.60 0.19 -18.66
N ALA A 112 -6.87 0.12 -18.26
CA ALA A 112 -7.93 -0.44 -19.09
C ALA A 112 -8.11 0.35 -20.40
N ARG A 113 -8.09 1.69 -20.34
CA ARG A 113 -8.18 2.55 -21.54
C ARG A 113 -6.96 2.39 -22.47
N PHE A 114 -5.76 2.28 -21.91
CA PHE A 114 -4.54 2.01 -22.68
C PHE A 114 -4.59 0.65 -23.39
N ARG A 115 -5.18 -0.35 -22.73
CA ARG A 115 -5.39 -1.70 -23.27
C ARG A 115 -6.61 -1.83 -24.19
N GLY A 116 -7.28 -0.73 -24.52
CA GLY A 116 -8.40 -0.69 -25.47
C GLY A 116 -9.79 -0.94 -24.87
N ALA A 117 -9.90 -1.22 -23.56
CA ALA A 117 -11.18 -1.40 -22.87
C ALA A 117 -11.80 -0.03 -22.52
N ARG A 118 -12.41 0.63 -23.54
CA ARG A 118 -13.00 1.98 -23.43
C ARG A 118 -14.52 1.93 -23.20
N GLY A 119 -15.10 3.09 -22.88
CA GLY A 119 -16.55 3.29 -22.81
C GLY A 119 -17.23 2.86 -21.51
N ARG A 120 -16.48 2.37 -20.51
CA ARG A 120 -17.03 2.05 -19.19
C ARG A 120 -16.97 3.25 -18.24
N PRO A 121 -18.00 3.49 -17.42
CA PRO A 121 -17.98 4.56 -16.44
C PRO A 121 -16.93 4.30 -15.35
N TYR A 122 -16.36 5.38 -14.80
CA TYR A 122 -15.35 5.29 -13.74
C TYR A 122 -15.96 4.96 -12.37
N LEU A 123 -17.16 5.47 -12.09
CA LEU A 123 -17.76 5.44 -10.76
C LEU A 123 -17.89 4.03 -10.15
N PRO A 124 -18.33 2.97 -10.87
CA PRO A 124 -18.40 1.62 -10.29
C PRO A 124 -17.05 1.10 -9.79
N LEU A 125 -15.96 1.43 -10.50
CA LEU A 125 -14.62 1.05 -10.11
C LEU A 125 -14.17 1.83 -8.87
N LEU A 126 -14.49 3.12 -8.80
CA LEU A 126 -14.24 3.93 -7.61
C LEU A 126 -14.96 3.36 -6.37
N VAL A 127 -16.20 2.91 -6.53
CA VAL A 127 -16.99 2.27 -5.46
C VAL A 127 -16.36 0.94 -5.04
N LEU A 128 -16.00 0.07 -6.01
CA LEU A 128 -15.32 -1.19 -5.74
C LEU A 128 -14.07 -0.98 -4.88
N PHE A 129 -13.23 -0.03 -5.27
CA PHE A 129 -11.99 0.26 -4.56
C PHE A 129 -12.21 0.81 -3.16
N ALA A 130 -13.26 1.60 -2.93
CA ALA A 130 -13.59 2.08 -1.59
C ALA A 130 -13.90 0.92 -0.62
N TYR A 131 -14.76 -0.01 -1.03
CA TYR A 131 -15.09 -1.18 -0.22
C TYR A 131 -13.90 -2.12 -0.04
N ALA A 132 -13.15 -2.39 -1.13
CA ALA A 132 -11.97 -3.24 -1.06
C ALA A 132 -10.89 -2.64 -0.16
N THR A 133 -10.72 -1.31 -0.16
CA THR A 133 -9.78 -0.59 0.69
C THR A 133 -10.12 -0.75 2.17
N LEU A 134 -11.40 -0.70 2.56
CA LEU A 134 -11.79 -0.95 3.94
C LEU A 134 -11.43 -2.37 4.38
N VAL A 135 -11.78 -3.36 3.55
CA VAL A 135 -11.47 -4.77 3.84
C VAL A 135 -9.97 -5.02 3.88
N TYR A 136 -9.20 -4.26 3.08
CA TYR A 136 -7.75 -4.28 3.16
C TYR A 136 -7.23 -3.66 4.46
N GLN A 137 -7.62 -2.41 4.71
CA GLN A 137 -6.99 -1.58 5.73
C GLN A 137 -7.32 -2.01 7.15
N VAL A 138 -8.56 -2.44 7.43
CA VAL A 138 -8.98 -2.75 8.80
C VAL A 138 -8.16 -3.92 9.37
N PRO A 139 -8.05 -5.08 8.71
CA PRO A 139 -7.24 -6.19 9.21
C PRO A 139 -5.76 -5.84 9.33
N THR A 140 -5.19 -5.12 8.36
CA THR A 140 -3.76 -4.76 8.39
C THR A 140 -3.45 -3.79 9.52
N SER A 141 -4.28 -2.75 9.70
CA SER A 141 -4.15 -1.82 10.82
C SER A 141 -4.35 -2.51 12.17
N LEU A 142 -5.34 -3.40 12.30
CA LEU A 142 -5.57 -4.14 13.54
C LEU A 142 -4.40 -5.07 13.88
N ALA A 143 -3.85 -5.77 12.89
CA ALA A 143 -2.66 -6.60 13.08
C ALA A 143 -1.46 -5.73 13.50
N GLY A 144 -1.24 -4.59 12.85
CA GLY A 144 -0.23 -3.62 13.24
C GLY A 144 -0.42 -3.11 14.67
N ILE A 145 -1.64 -2.78 15.06
CA ILE A 145 -1.94 -2.29 16.42
C ILE A 145 -1.68 -3.38 17.47
N ALA A 146 -2.13 -4.61 17.20
CA ALA A 146 -2.09 -5.72 18.14
C ALA A 146 -0.68 -6.31 18.33
N PHE A 147 0.12 -6.37 17.27
CA PHE A 147 1.38 -7.13 17.26
C PHE A 147 2.65 -6.27 17.12
N ALA A 148 2.54 -4.95 16.89
CA ALA A 148 3.72 -4.10 16.74
C ALA A 148 4.61 -4.09 17.99
N GLY A 149 5.90 -4.36 17.80
CA GLY A 149 6.91 -4.40 18.87
C GLY A 149 6.84 -5.65 19.76
N GLY A 150 5.99 -6.63 19.44
CA GLY A 150 5.84 -7.88 20.19
C GLY A 150 6.52 -9.09 19.53
N PRO A 151 6.62 -10.23 20.25
CA PRO A 151 7.24 -11.46 19.76
C PRO A 151 6.50 -12.09 18.56
N LEU A 152 5.26 -11.67 18.31
CA LEU A 152 4.43 -12.11 17.18
C LEU A 152 4.43 -11.10 16.02
N GLY A 153 5.40 -10.18 15.94
CA GLY A 153 5.46 -9.14 14.91
C GLY A 153 5.36 -9.67 13.47
N GLY A 154 5.90 -10.87 13.19
CA GLY A 154 5.80 -11.50 11.87
C GLY A 154 4.37 -11.84 11.41
N LEU A 155 3.39 -11.90 12.33
CA LEU A 155 1.98 -12.05 11.95
C LEU A 155 1.44 -10.83 11.19
N ILE A 156 2.04 -9.65 11.39
CA ILE A 156 1.67 -8.43 10.65
C ILE A 156 1.90 -8.65 9.16
N ASP A 157 3.05 -9.21 8.79
CA ASP A 157 3.41 -9.45 7.40
C ASP A 157 2.51 -10.51 6.76
N VAL A 158 2.20 -11.58 7.49
CA VAL A 158 1.31 -12.65 7.01
C VAL A 158 -0.10 -12.12 6.76
N VAL A 159 -0.66 -11.36 7.70
CA VAL A 159 -2.00 -10.75 7.54
C VAL A 159 -1.98 -9.75 6.38
N SER A 160 -0.97 -8.89 6.32
CA SER A 160 -0.84 -7.89 5.27
C SER A 160 -0.73 -8.51 3.89
N LEU A 161 0.09 -9.56 3.74
CA LEU A 161 0.23 -10.29 2.50
C LEU A 161 -1.06 -11.02 2.10
N ALA A 162 -1.70 -11.73 3.02
CA ALA A 162 -2.93 -12.46 2.75
C ALA A 162 -4.04 -11.53 2.26
N VAL A 163 -4.19 -10.39 2.93
CA VAL A 163 -5.21 -9.39 2.61
C VAL A 163 -4.86 -8.61 1.35
N LEU A 164 -3.57 -8.36 1.07
CA LEU A 164 -3.11 -7.80 -0.21
C LEU A 164 -3.42 -8.73 -1.39
N ILE A 165 -3.16 -10.03 -1.25
CA ILE A 165 -3.51 -11.03 -2.27
C ILE A 165 -5.02 -11.03 -2.50
N TRP A 166 -5.81 -11.02 -1.43
CA TRP A 166 -7.27 -10.93 -1.53
C TRP A 166 -7.71 -9.67 -2.27
N PHE A 167 -7.14 -8.50 -1.94
CA PHE A 167 -7.43 -7.23 -2.61
C PHE A 167 -7.10 -7.30 -4.10
N ALA A 168 -5.91 -7.81 -4.47
CA ALA A 168 -5.50 -7.97 -5.86
C ALA A 168 -6.46 -8.89 -6.63
N LEU A 169 -6.91 -9.99 -6.01
CA LEU A 169 -7.90 -10.90 -6.60
C LEU A 169 -9.26 -10.21 -6.78
N VAL A 170 -9.71 -9.40 -5.83
CA VAL A 170 -10.97 -8.63 -5.97
C VAL A 170 -10.86 -7.65 -7.14
N VAL A 171 -9.76 -6.91 -7.25
CA VAL A 171 -9.53 -5.98 -8.35
C VAL A 171 -9.48 -6.73 -9.69
N HIS A 172 -8.77 -7.86 -9.77
CA HIS A 172 -8.73 -8.71 -10.98
C HIS A 172 -10.14 -9.11 -11.43
N ARG A 173 -10.96 -9.63 -10.51
CA ARG A 173 -12.34 -10.02 -10.80
C ARG A 173 -13.25 -8.84 -11.11
N GLY A 174 -13.00 -7.69 -10.48
CA GLY A 174 -13.66 -6.43 -10.79
C GLY A 174 -13.36 -5.97 -12.21
N ILE A 175 -12.12 -6.11 -12.68
CA ILE A 175 -11.73 -5.77 -14.04
C ILE A 175 -12.42 -6.68 -15.06
N GLU A 176 -12.38 -8.00 -14.85
CA GLU A 176 -13.06 -8.97 -15.72
C GLU A 176 -14.54 -8.60 -15.91
N ARG A 177 -15.23 -8.30 -14.80
CA ARG A 177 -16.67 -8.02 -14.80
C ARG A 177 -17.01 -6.63 -15.32
N HIS A 178 -16.32 -5.59 -14.85
CA HIS A 178 -16.64 -4.20 -15.20
C HIS A 178 -16.32 -3.89 -16.65
N TYR A 179 -15.19 -4.39 -17.15
CA TYR A 179 -14.76 -4.17 -18.53
C TYR A 179 -15.23 -5.25 -19.49
N GLY A 180 -15.68 -6.41 -19.01
CA GLY A 180 -16.14 -7.52 -19.83
C GLY A 180 -14.99 -8.21 -20.60
N VAL A 181 -13.82 -8.30 -19.97
CA VAL A 181 -12.60 -8.84 -20.59
C VAL A 181 -12.26 -10.23 -20.02
N ALA A 182 -11.58 -11.06 -20.83
CA ALA A 182 -11.09 -12.36 -20.39
C ALA A 182 -10.00 -12.24 -19.31
N GLY A 183 -9.76 -13.33 -18.56
CA GLY A 183 -8.88 -13.33 -17.39
C GLY A 183 -7.44 -12.89 -17.68
N ASP A 184 -6.87 -13.30 -18.82
CA ASP A 184 -5.51 -12.90 -19.22
C ASP A 184 -5.44 -11.41 -19.57
N ALA A 185 -6.49 -10.89 -20.22
CA ALA A 185 -6.58 -9.47 -20.53
C ALA A 185 -6.77 -8.63 -19.25
N ALA A 186 -7.57 -9.11 -18.30
CA ALA A 186 -7.74 -8.49 -16.99
C ALA A 186 -6.43 -8.46 -16.19
N LEU A 187 -5.67 -9.57 -16.23
CA LEU A 187 -4.37 -9.66 -15.60
C LEU A 187 -3.38 -8.66 -16.23
N GLY A 188 -3.37 -8.51 -17.55
CA GLY A 188 -2.57 -7.49 -18.23
C GLY A 188 -2.93 -6.06 -17.81
N ILE A 189 -4.21 -5.75 -17.60
CA ILE A 189 -4.66 -4.44 -17.09
C ILE A 189 -4.18 -4.24 -15.64
N LEU A 190 -4.35 -5.25 -14.79
CA LEU A 190 -3.91 -5.20 -13.40
C LEU A 190 -2.40 -4.98 -13.29
N LEU A 191 -1.61 -5.75 -14.04
CA LEU A 191 -0.16 -5.63 -14.05
C LEU A 191 0.28 -4.28 -14.59
N LEU A 192 -0.31 -3.78 -15.68
CA LEU A 192 0.01 -2.46 -16.22
C LEU A 192 -0.30 -1.35 -15.20
N GLY A 193 -1.47 -1.41 -14.56
CA GLY A 193 -1.86 -0.45 -13.53
C GLY A 193 -0.92 -0.48 -12.32
N GLY A 194 -0.65 -1.67 -11.78
CA GLY A 194 0.27 -1.85 -10.66
C GLY A 194 1.70 -1.42 -10.98
N LEU A 195 2.22 -1.84 -12.14
CA LEU A 195 3.58 -1.53 -12.56
C LEU A 195 3.76 -0.04 -12.83
N ALA A 196 2.89 0.56 -13.66
CA ALA A 196 3.07 1.94 -14.11
C ALA A 196 2.77 2.98 -13.03
N PHE A 197 1.84 2.71 -12.12
CA PHE A 197 1.37 3.70 -11.13
C PHE A 197 1.86 3.46 -9.70
N TYR A 198 2.41 2.28 -9.39
CA TYR A 198 2.97 2.00 -8.07
C TYR A 198 4.45 1.63 -8.14
N LEU A 199 4.80 0.60 -8.90
CA LEU A 199 6.17 0.09 -8.88
C LEU A 199 7.15 1.04 -9.58
N LEU A 200 6.80 1.58 -10.74
CA LEU A 200 7.65 2.51 -11.47
C LEU A 200 7.90 3.81 -10.67
N PRO A 201 6.87 4.50 -10.11
CA PRO A 201 7.11 5.64 -9.23
C PRO A 201 7.99 5.29 -8.03
N LEU A 202 7.79 4.12 -7.41
CA LEU A 202 8.63 3.68 -6.30
C LEU A 202 10.09 3.48 -6.71
N ILE A 203 10.33 2.84 -7.87
CA ILE A 203 11.68 2.68 -8.43
C ILE A 203 12.31 4.05 -8.72
N LEU A 204 11.55 4.98 -9.30
CA LEU A 204 12.04 6.33 -9.60
C LEU A 204 12.38 7.11 -8.34
N ILE A 205 11.56 7.01 -7.28
CA ILE A 205 11.84 7.61 -5.97
C ILE A 205 13.12 7.00 -5.37
N GLY A 206 13.26 5.67 -5.42
CA GLY A 206 14.46 4.98 -4.94
C GLY A 206 15.72 5.39 -5.72
N ALA A 207 15.64 5.45 -7.04
CA ALA A 207 16.73 5.89 -7.89
C ALA A 207 17.10 7.37 -7.64
N ALA A 208 16.11 8.24 -7.44
CA ALA A 208 16.33 9.63 -7.09
C ALA A 208 17.03 9.77 -5.73
N LEU A 209 16.61 8.98 -4.72
CA LEU A 209 17.26 8.97 -3.41
C LEU A 209 18.73 8.54 -3.51
N VAL A 210 19.01 7.45 -4.24
CA VAL A 210 20.40 7.00 -4.51
C VAL A 210 21.19 8.11 -5.22
N GLY A 211 20.59 8.76 -6.23
CA GLY A 211 21.20 9.87 -6.94
C GLY A 211 21.56 11.05 -6.04
N ILE A 212 20.65 11.44 -5.13
CA ILE A 212 20.89 12.51 -4.15
C ILE A 212 22.06 12.15 -3.23
N VAL A 213 22.11 10.91 -2.73
CA VAL A 213 23.21 10.43 -1.87
C VAL A 213 24.54 10.46 -2.60
N LEU A 214 24.58 9.95 -3.84
CA LEU A 214 25.81 9.95 -4.65
C LEU A 214 26.27 11.38 -4.96
N ALA A 215 25.35 12.27 -5.33
CA ALA A 215 25.67 13.66 -5.60
C ALA A 215 26.24 14.36 -4.36
N ALA A 216 25.61 14.18 -3.20
CA ALA A 216 26.09 14.75 -1.96
C ALA A 216 27.46 14.18 -1.52
N ALA A 217 27.72 12.90 -1.81
CA ALA A 217 29.03 12.29 -1.56
C ALA A 217 30.14 12.83 -2.48
N ILE A 218 29.82 13.08 -3.76
CA ILE A 218 30.77 13.66 -4.73
C ILE A 218 31.05 15.14 -4.41
N LEU A 219 30.04 15.86 -3.93
CA LEU A 219 30.13 17.29 -3.63
C LEU A 219 30.69 17.58 -2.23
N GLU A 220 31.12 16.56 -1.48
CA GLU A 220 31.67 16.69 -0.12
C GLU A 220 30.73 17.47 0.83
N TYR A 221 29.41 17.31 0.65
CA TYR A 221 28.41 17.88 1.56
C TYR A 221 28.28 17.07 2.88
N PHE A 222 29.09 16.01 3.03
CA PHE A 222 29.16 15.15 4.20
C PHE A 222 30.56 15.18 4.80
#